data_AF-A0A4Q5Y3U1-F1
#
_entry.id   AF-A0A4Q5Y3U1-F1
#
_cell.length_a   1.000
_cell.length_b   1.000
_cell.length_c   1.000
_cell.angle_alpha   90.00
_cell.angle_beta   90.00
_cell.angle_gamma   90.00
#
_symmetry.space_group_name_H-M   'P 1'
#
loop_
_entity.id
_entity.type
_entity.pdbx_description
1 polymer ?
#
loop_
_entity_poly.entity_id
_entity_poly.type
_entity_poly.pdbx_seq_one_letter_code
_entity_poly.pdbx_strand_id
1 'polypeptide(L)'
;MSSAKNLLKIIRHINGHPLASRHQWLGYYRLCQWQLRSRFSKGPKKVSFTKKTSLLIARGMTGATGNIYTGLHDFPEMAFLLHFLRPADRFMDIGANVGTYTVLASAHVGCQSLSFEPVPA
;
A
#
# COMPACT_ATOMS: atom_id res chain seq x y z
N MET A 1 8.57 -20.54 -5.22
CA MET A 1 9.63 -20.08 -4.29
C MET A 1 9.15 -20.29 -2.86
N SER A 2 9.96 -20.95 -2.01
CA SER A 2 9.58 -21.43 -0.66
C SER A 2 8.93 -20.35 0.22
N SER A 3 7.76 -20.67 0.78
CA SER A 3 6.92 -19.82 1.63
C SER A 3 7.70 -19.17 2.79
N ALA A 4 8.68 -19.88 3.36
CA ALA A 4 9.51 -19.41 4.46
C ALA A 4 10.46 -18.26 4.06
N LYS A 5 11.04 -18.31 2.85
CA LYS A 5 11.96 -17.27 2.36
C LYS A 5 11.22 -15.94 2.12
N ASN A 6 9.95 -16.00 1.73
CA ASN A 6 9.12 -14.82 1.53
C ASN A 6 8.72 -14.18 2.88
N LEU A 7 8.43 -14.99 3.91
CA LEU A 7 8.09 -14.49 5.23
C LEU A 7 9.26 -13.73 5.88
N LEU A 8 10.48 -14.26 5.77
CA LEU A 8 11.69 -13.58 6.26
C LEU A 8 11.93 -12.22 5.60
N LYS A 9 11.66 -12.11 4.29
CA LYS A 9 11.74 -10.83 3.57
C LYS A 9 10.72 -9.82 4.10
N ILE A 10 9.48 -10.23 4.33
CA ILE A 10 8.43 -9.36 4.88
C ILE A 10 8.78 -8.89 6.29
N ILE A 11 9.25 -9.79 7.15
CA ILE A 11 9.68 -9.45 8.52
C ILE A 11 10.83 -8.43 8.48
N ARG A 12 11.85 -8.68 7.67
CA ARG A 12 12.97 -7.74 7.50
C ARG A 12 12.50 -6.38 6.99
N HIS A 13 11.57 -6.38 6.03
CA HIS A 13 10.99 -5.16 5.51
C HIS A 13 10.23 -4.38 6.59
N ILE A 14 9.35 -5.03 7.37
CA ILE A 14 8.64 -4.38 8.50
C ILE A 14 9.63 -3.79 9.51
N ASN A 15 10.67 -4.54 9.88
CA ASN A 15 11.65 -4.09 10.87
C ASN A 15 12.49 -2.90 10.40
N GLY A 16 12.90 -2.90 9.13
CA GLY A 16 13.67 -1.81 8.53
C GLY A 16 12.83 -0.63 8.04
N HIS A 17 11.50 -0.73 8.08
CA HIS A 17 10.63 0.28 7.48
C HIS A 17 10.56 1.56 8.32
N PRO A 18 10.81 2.77 7.77
CA PRO A 18 10.85 4.01 8.55
C PRO A 18 9.59 4.33 9.38
N LEU A 19 8.41 3.97 8.88
CA LEU A 19 7.15 4.15 9.61
C LEU A 19 6.77 2.95 10.50
N ALA A 20 7.07 1.73 10.06
CA ALA A 20 6.59 0.53 10.73
C ALA A 20 7.51 0.12 11.88
N SER A 21 8.80 0.44 11.79
CA SER A 21 9.81 0.20 12.82
C SER A 21 9.49 0.89 14.15
N ARG A 22 8.74 1.99 14.13
CA ARG A 22 8.29 2.69 15.35
C ARG A 22 7.28 1.88 16.16
N HIS A 23 6.50 1.01 15.52
CA HIS A 23 5.46 0.18 16.14
C HIS A 23 5.40 -1.19 15.47
N GLN A 24 6.51 -1.95 15.53
CA GLN A 24 6.67 -3.22 14.80
C GLN A 24 5.57 -4.23 15.11
N TRP A 25 5.13 -4.29 16.38
CA TRP A 25 4.06 -5.19 16.82
C TRP A 25 2.75 -4.96 16.04
N LEU A 26 2.43 -3.71 15.70
CA LEU A 26 1.23 -3.38 14.94
C LEU A 26 1.36 -3.82 13.49
N GLY A 27 2.55 -3.69 12.90
CA GLY A 27 2.85 -4.22 11.56
C GLY A 27 2.68 -5.74 11.51
N TYR A 28 3.20 -6.46 12.50
CA TYR A 28 3.01 -7.91 12.62
C TYR A 28 1.56 -8.31 12.83
N TYR A 29 0.84 -7.60 13.70
CA TYR A 29 -0.58 -7.82 13.92
C TYR A 29 -1.37 -7.70 12.61
N ARG A 30 -1.13 -6.62 11.84
CA ARG A 30 -1.79 -6.39 10.55
C ARG A 30 -1.42 -7.45 9.51
N LEU A 31 -0.16 -7.88 9.47
CA LEU A 31 0.27 -8.98 8.62
C LEU A 31 -0.47 -10.28 8.95
N CYS A 32 -0.48 -10.70 10.21
CA CYS A 32 -1.18 -11.91 10.67
C CYS A 32 -2.68 -11.82 10.39
N GLN A 33 -3.30 -10.69 10.74
CA GLN A 33 -4.72 -10.43 10.48
C GLN A 33 -5.04 -10.51 8.99
N TRP A 34 -4.21 -9.94 8.12
CA TRP A 34 -4.36 -10.04 6.67
C TRP A 34 -4.22 -11.47 6.16
N GLN A 35 -3.19 -12.21 6.61
CA GLN A 35 -2.96 -13.60 6.18
C GLN A 35 -4.13 -14.51 6.55
N LEU A 36 -4.74 -14.30 7.72
CA LEU A 36 -5.94 -15.04 8.13
C LEU A 36 -7.16 -14.59 7.32
N ARG A 37 -7.51 -13.30 7.34
CA ARG A 37 -8.72 -12.78 6.68
C ARG A 37 -8.71 -13.00 5.16
N SER A 38 -7.55 -12.90 4.52
CA SER A 38 -7.42 -13.10 3.07
C SER A 38 -7.66 -14.55 2.64
N ARG A 39 -7.56 -15.53 3.55
CA ARG A 39 -7.84 -16.95 3.28
C ARG A 39 -9.32 -17.30 3.37
N PHE A 40 -10.06 -16.64 4.25
CA PHE A 40 -11.46 -16.98 4.54
C PHE A 40 -12.50 -16.26 3.68
N SER A 41 -12.12 -15.19 2.96
CA SER A 41 -13.05 -14.50 2.06
C SER A 41 -12.48 -14.38 0.65
N LYS A 42 -13.32 -14.72 -0.33
CA LYS A 42 -13.04 -14.57 -1.76
C LYS A 42 -13.20 -13.10 -2.16
N GLY A 43 -12.45 -12.68 -3.19
CA GLY A 43 -12.54 -11.35 -3.79
C GLY A 43 -11.75 -10.24 -3.07
N PRO A 44 -11.74 -9.02 -3.65
CA PRO A 44 -11.11 -7.84 -3.09
C PRO A 44 -11.76 -7.42 -1.76
N LYS A 45 -10.94 -6.91 -0.84
CA LYS A 45 -11.37 -6.38 0.46
C LYS A 45 -11.06 -4.90 0.53
N LYS A 46 -12.01 -4.11 1.01
CA LYS A 46 -11.76 -2.71 1.38
C LYS A 46 -10.87 -2.67 2.62
N VAL A 47 -9.67 -2.11 2.49
CA VAL A 47 -8.70 -1.93 3.58
C VAL A 47 -8.42 -0.45 3.76
N SER A 48 -8.50 0.03 5.00
CA SER A 48 -8.07 1.41 5.32
C SER A 48 -6.57 1.52 5.04
N PHE A 49 -6.21 2.49 4.20
CA PHE A 49 -4.83 2.76 3.83
C PHE A 49 -4.29 3.96 4.62
N THR A 50 -5.05 5.04 4.65
CA THR A 50 -4.82 6.19 5.52
C THR A 50 -6.11 6.57 6.23
N LYS A 51 -6.08 7.60 7.09
CA LYS A 51 -7.32 8.13 7.71
C LYS A 51 -8.35 8.62 6.68
N LYS A 52 -7.89 9.05 5.49
CA LYS A 52 -8.74 9.62 4.43
C LYS A 52 -9.07 8.62 3.31
N THR A 53 -8.32 7.53 3.20
CA THR A 53 -8.34 6.67 2.00
C THR A 53 -8.49 5.20 2.34
N SER A 54 -9.07 4.45 1.42
CA SER A 54 -9.15 3.00 1.46
C SER A 54 -8.73 2.43 0.11
N LEU A 55 -8.21 1.21 0.12
CA LEU A 55 -7.83 0.46 -1.08
C LEU A 55 -8.69 -0.81 -1.17
N LEU A 56 -8.98 -1.24 -2.39
CA LEU A 56 -9.53 -2.57 -2.64
C LEU A 56 -8.36 -3.52 -2.91
N ILE A 57 -8.11 -4.42 -1.96
CA ILE A 57 -6.95 -5.33 -2.00
C ILE A 57 -7.42 -6.77 -2.03
N ALA A 58 -6.93 -7.55 -3.00
CA ALA A 58 -7.12 -8.99 -3.07
C ALA A 58 -5.83 -9.74 -2.70
N ARG A 59 -5.97 -11.01 -2.34
CA ARG A 59 -4.83 -11.89 -2.10
C ARG A 59 -4.03 -12.04 -3.39
N GLY A 60 -2.71 -11.85 -3.32
CA GLY A 60 -1.80 -11.93 -4.47
C GLY A 60 -1.35 -10.57 -5.01
N MET A 61 -2.01 -9.47 -4.63
CA MET A 61 -1.60 -8.10 -4.97
C MET A 61 -0.43 -7.64 -4.08
N THR A 62 0.77 -8.17 -4.31
CA THR A 62 1.94 -7.98 -3.43
C THR A 62 2.25 -6.51 -3.14
N GLY A 63 2.27 -5.65 -4.18
CA GLY A 63 2.51 -4.21 -4.03
C GLY A 63 1.45 -3.49 -3.19
N ALA A 64 0.18 -3.91 -3.28
CA ALA A 64 -0.91 -3.37 -2.48
C ALA A 64 -0.86 -3.86 -1.02
N THR A 65 -0.59 -5.16 -0.82
CA THR A 65 -0.57 -5.77 0.52
C THR A 65 0.53 -5.22 1.41
N GLY A 66 1.63 -4.73 0.82
CA GLY A 66 2.67 -3.97 1.51
C GLY A 66 2.13 -2.86 2.40
N ASN A 67 1.21 -2.08 1.84
CA ASN A 67 0.64 -0.92 2.51
C ASN A 67 -0.15 -1.27 3.77
N ILE A 68 -0.67 -2.50 3.85
CA ILE A 68 -1.44 -2.96 5.01
C ILE A 68 -0.56 -2.98 6.26
N TYR A 69 0.65 -3.54 6.17
CA TYR A 69 1.50 -3.75 7.33
C TYR A 69 2.54 -2.64 7.55
N THR A 70 2.96 -1.90 6.51
CA THR A 70 3.93 -0.79 6.68
C THR A 70 3.34 0.62 6.56
N GLY A 71 2.08 0.77 6.16
CA GLY A 71 1.53 2.09 5.81
C GLY A 71 1.95 2.45 4.40
N LEU A 72 2.98 3.28 4.24
CA LEU A 72 3.53 3.60 2.90
C LEU A 72 4.51 2.52 2.47
N HIS A 73 4.11 1.54 1.66
CA HIS A 73 4.95 0.39 1.31
C HIS A 73 6.29 0.78 0.68
N ASP A 74 6.23 1.73 -0.24
CA ASP A 74 7.38 2.25 -0.97
C ASP A 74 7.74 3.61 -0.37
N PHE A 75 8.30 3.57 0.83
CA PHE A 75 8.38 4.76 1.67
C PHE A 75 9.12 5.93 1.01
N PRO A 76 10.33 5.77 0.43
CA PRO A 76 11.03 6.89 -0.21
C PRO A 76 10.20 7.55 -1.32
N GLU A 77 9.59 6.76 -2.20
CA GLU A 77 8.85 7.18 -3.38
C GLU A 77 7.50 7.81 -3.00
N MET A 78 6.76 7.17 -2.10
CA MET A 78 5.49 7.69 -1.60
C MET A 78 5.70 8.94 -0.74
N ALA A 79 6.76 8.98 0.07
CA ALA A 79 7.10 10.19 0.83
C ALA A 79 7.52 11.31 -0.13
N PHE A 80 8.35 11.03 -1.13
CA PHE A 80 8.72 12.00 -2.15
C PHE A 80 7.48 12.58 -2.83
N LEU A 81 6.56 11.73 -3.30
CA LEU A 81 5.29 12.18 -3.88
C LEU A 81 4.55 13.15 -2.96
N LEU A 82 4.38 12.78 -1.68
CA LEU A 82 3.62 13.58 -0.71
C LEU A 82 4.27 14.93 -0.38
N HIS A 83 5.61 15.02 -0.43
CA HIS A 83 6.33 16.26 -0.10
C HIS A 83 6.63 17.12 -1.34
N PHE A 84 6.64 16.53 -2.52
CA PHE A 84 7.01 17.19 -3.77
C PHE A 84 5.80 17.81 -4.49
N LEU A 85 4.70 17.06 -4.59
CA LEU A 85 3.53 17.52 -5.32
C LEU A 85 2.81 18.67 -4.60
N ARG A 86 2.15 19.50 -5.40
CA ARG A 86 1.34 20.64 -4.96
C ARG A 86 -0.11 20.48 -5.44
N PRO A 87 -1.09 21.12 -4.77
CA PRO A 87 -2.49 21.04 -5.18
C PRO A 87 -2.77 21.46 -6.63
N ALA A 88 -1.98 22.38 -7.17
CA ALA A 88 -2.13 22.87 -8.55
C ALA A 88 -1.57 21.91 -9.62
N ASP A 89 -0.82 20.88 -9.23
CA ASP A 89 -0.20 19.95 -10.15
C ASP A 89 -1.22 18.97 -10.74
N ARG A 90 -0.88 18.36 -11.88
CA ARG A 90 -1.58 17.19 -12.43
C ARG A 90 -0.70 15.97 -12.31
N PHE A 91 -1.15 14.98 -11.54
CA PHE A 91 -0.44 13.73 -11.33
C PHE A 91 -0.96 12.64 -12.27
N MET A 92 -0.05 11.93 -12.95
CA MET A 92 -0.39 10.79 -13.80
C MET A 92 0.23 9.52 -13.20
N ASP A 93 -0.62 8.59 -12.79
CA ASP A 93 -0.24 7.30 -12.22
C ASP A 93 -0.33 6.24 -13.32
N ILE A 94 0.80 5.96 -13.98
CA ILE A 94 0.91 4.99 -15.09
C ILE A 94 1.37 3.65 -14.54
N GLY A 95 0.61 2.58 -14.81
CA GLY A 95 0.78 1.29 -14.13
C GLY A 95 0.26 1.35 -12.69
N ALA A 96 -0.90 2.00 -12.51
CA ALA A 96 -1.43 2.38 -11.22
C ALA A 96 -1.71 1.18 -10.28
N ASN A 97 -1.82 -0.04 -10.81
CA ASN A 97 -2.20 -1.24 -10.08
C ASN A 97 -3.55 -1.01 -9.37
N VAL A 98 -3.55 -0.95 -8.03
CA VAL A 98 -4.73 -0.62 -7.21
C VAL A 98 -4.89 0.89 -6.91
N GLY A 99 -4.10 1.75 -7.57
CA GLY A 99 -4.15 3.21 -7.44
C GLY A 99 -3.59 3.76 -6.13
N THR A 100 -2.57 3.11 -5.54
CA THR A 100 -2.00 3.54 -4.24
C THR A 100 -1.44 4.97 -4.30
N TYR A 101 -0.69 5.30 -5.36
CA TYR A 101 -0.15 6.65 -5.55
C TYR A 101 -1.25 7.66 -5.89
N THR A 102 -2.18 7.30 -6.78
CA THR A 102 -3.36 8.10 -7.12
C THR A 102 -4.13 8.57 -5.88
N VAL A 103 -4.49 7.65 -4.97
CA VAL A 103 -5.25 8.03 -3.77
C VAL A 103 -4.43 8.85 -2.78
N LEU A 104 -3.10 8.66 -2.73
CA LEU A 104 -2.23 9.51 -1.91
C LEU A 104 -2.19 10.95 -2.45
N ALA A 105 -1.90 11.09 -3.74
CA ALA A 105 -1.84 12.37 -4.44
C ALA A 105 -3.18 13.13 -4.29
N SER A 106 -4.29 12.49 -4.65
CA SER A 106 -5.61 13.14 -4.60
C SER A 106 -6.06 13.48 -3.18
N ALA A 107 -5.92 12.58 -2.20
CA ALA A 107 -6.54 12.78 -0.88
C ALA A 107 -5.67 13.55 0.12
N HIS A 108 -4.35 13.48 0.00
CA HIS A 108 -3.42 14.14 0.93
C HIS A 108 -2.81 15.41 0.34
N VAL A 109 -2.44 15.40 -0.94
CA VAL A 109 -1.92 16.62 -1.60
C VAL A 109 -3.07 17.48 -2.10
N GLY A 110 -4.16 16.87 -2.61
CA GLY A 110 -5.29 17.59 -3.18
C GLY A 110 -5.10 17.95 -4.65
N CYS A 111 -4.14 17.32 -5.33
CA CYS A 111 -3.89 17.55 -6.75
C CYS A 111 -4.78 16.67 -7.65
N GLN A 112 -5.05 17.14 -8.87
CA GLN A 112 -5.81 16.37 -9.84
C GLN A 112 -4.98 15.16 -10.29
N SER A 113 -5.52 13.95 -10.17
CA SER A 113 -4.83 12.72 -10.53
C SER A 113 -5.56 11.96 -11.65
N LEU A 114 -4.81 11.37 -12.59
CA LEU A 114 -5.31 10.40 -13.57
C LEU A 114 -4.54 9.10 -13.43
N SER A 115 -5.26 7.97 -13.37
CA SER A 115 -4.68 6.64 -13.20
C SER A 115 -4.92 5.77 -14.42
N PHE A 116 -3.88 5.09 -14.88
CA PHE A 116 -3.93 4.17 -16.02
C PHE A 116 -3.33 2.83 -15.62
N GLU A 117 -4.10 1.76 -15.77
CA GLU A 117 -3.65 0.38 -15.53
C GLU A 117 -4.02 -0.46 -16.77
N PRO A 118 -3.05 -1.10 -17.43
CA PRO A 118 -3.33 -1.90 -18.64
C PRO A 118 -4.14 -3.17 -18.35
N VAL A 119 -4.18 -3.62 -17.10
CA VAL A 119 -5.02 -4.75 -16.69
C VAL A 119 -6.47 -4.28 -16.48
N PRO A 120 -7.47 -5.01 -17.01
CA PRO A 120 -8.88 -4.68 -16.80
C PRO A 120 -9.27 -4.55 -15.32
N ALA A 121 -10.23 -3.67 -15.06
CA ALA A 121 -10.80 -3.45 -13.73
C ALA A 121 -11.62 -4.64 -13.22
#